data_AF-A0A161N074-F1
#
_entry.id   AF-A0A161N074-F1
#
_cell.length_a   1.000
_cell.length_b   1.000
_cell.length_c   1.000
_cell.angle_alpha   90.00
_cell.angle_beta   90.00
_cell.angle_gamma   90.00
#
_symmetry.space_group_name_H-M   'P 1'
#
loop_
_entity.id
_entity.type
_entity.pdbx_description
1 polymer ?
#
loop_
_entity_poly.entity_id
_entity_poly.type
_entity_poly.pdbx_seq_one_letter_code
_entity_poly.pdbx_strand_id
1 'polypeptide(L)'
;SGASCATMMAMNKHSRRRLNGVLAMSGTPVSPFTLDEDEIRTAKEVSTETGSCDSQQGFQFVRCMQKLPLDIILKADSAVQDKRIKSDRFPKGLANLLVPGPAKEGKEDERFLPYFILQSPLEAMKQGQFPKIPLLTGVTKEETGGGCRGSFLE
;
A
#
# COMPACT_ATOMS: atom_id res chain seq x y z
N SER A 1 -1.55 -5.78 2.65
CA SER A 1 -2.36 -7.00 2.83
C SER A 1 -1.74 -8.17 2.05
N GLY A 2 -1.88 -9.42 2.51
CA GLY A 2 -1.20 -10.57 1.91
C GLY A 2 -1.69 -10.96 0.51
N ALA A 3 -3.01 -11.03 0.31
CA ALA A 3 -3.61 -11.44 -0.97
C ALA A 3 -3.31 -10.47 -2.12
N SER A 4 -3.32 -9.16 -1.84
CA SER A 4 -2.94 -8.14 -2.81
C SER A 4 -1.46 -8.28 -3.20
N CYS A 5 -0.56 -8.49 -2.23
CA CYS A 5 0.86 -8.71 -2.49
C CYS A 5 1.10 -9.99 -3.32
N ALA A 6 0.44 -11.10 -2.99
CA ALA A 6 0.57 -12.36 -3.74
C ALA A 6 0.16 -12.18 -5.21
N THR A 7 -0.94 -11.47 -5.44
CA THR A 7 -1.42 -11.20 -6.80
C THR A 7 -0.50 -10.22 -7.54
N MET A 8 -0.01 -9.17 -6.87
CA MET A 8 1.00 -8.24 -7.44
C MET A 8 2.27 -8.99 -7.83
N MET A 9 2.72 -9.94 -7.01
CA MET A 9 3.89 -10.78 -7.30
C MET A 9 3.64 -11.67 -8.53
N ALA A 10 2.42 -12.16 -8.72
CA ALA A 10 2.04 -12.89 -9.92
C ALA A 10 2.01 -12.00 -11.18
N MET A 11 1.70 -10.71 -11.03
CA MET A 11 1.72 -9.75 -12.14
C MET A 11 3.14 -9.26 -12.48
N ASN A 12 4.05 -9.22 -11.50
CA ASN A 12 5.40 -8.67 -11.69
C ASN A 12 6.25 -9.49 -12.67
N LYS A 13 6.96 -8.79 -13.58
CA LYS A 13 7.76 -9.41 -14.64
C LYS A 13 8.88 -10.33 -14.15
N HIS A 14 9.42 -10.08 -12.96
CA HIS A 14 10.55 -10.81 -12.37
C HIS A 14 10.12 -12.11 -11.68
N SER A 15 8.93 -12.14 -11.09
CA SER A 15 8.41 -13.31 -10.35
C SER A 15 7.41 -14.15 -11.13
N ARG A 16 6.65 -13.56 -12.08
CA ARG A 16 5.54 -14.25 -12.78
C ARG A 16 5.89 -15.58 -13.46
N ARG A 17 7.15 -15.78 -13.86
CA ARG A 17 7.61 -17.01 -14.53
C ARG A 17 7.88 -18.17 -13.56
N ARG A 18 7.95 -17.89 -12.25
CA ARG A 18 8.25 -18.88 -11.20
C ARG A 18 7.02 -19.28 -10.38
N LEU A 19 5.86 -18.73 -10.71
CA LEU A 19 4.62 -18.95 -9.99
C LEU A 19 3.69 -19.82 -10.84
N ASN A 20 3.14 -20.85 -10.21
CA ASN A 20 2.24 -21.81 -10.86
C ASN A 20 0.76 -21.59 -10.51
N GLY A 21 0.48 -20.71 -9.55
CA GLY A 21 -0.88 -20.35 -9.13
C GLY A 21 -0.85 -19.33 -8.00
N VAL A 22 -2.00 -18.75 -7.70
CA VAL A 22 -2.19 -17.76 -6.63
C VAL A 22 -3.39 -18.14 -5.78
N LEU A 23 -3.22 -18.09 -4.45
CA LEU A 23 -4.31 -18.10 -3.48
C LEU A 23 -4.43 -16.69 -2.87
N ALA A 24 -5.53 -16.00 -3.13
CA ALA A 24 -5.76 -14.61 -2.72
C ALA A 24 -7.07 -14.48 -1.91
N MET A 25 -6.95 -14.48 -0.59
CA MET A 25 -8.09 -14.39 0.34
C MET A 25 -8.23 -12.97 0.91
N SER A 26 -9.44 -12.42 0.84
CA SER A 26 -9.80 -11.11 1.43
C SER A 26 -8.90 -9.96 0.95
N GLY A 27 -8.56 -9.95 -0.33
CA GLY A 27 -7.79 -8.87 -0.94
C GLY A 27 -7.53 -9.08 -2.42
N THR A 28 -7.38 -7.98 -3.15
CA THR A 28 -7.12 -7.93 -4.59
C THR A 28 -6.17 -6.77 -4.90
N PRO A 29 -5.33 -6.85 -5.94
CA PRO A 29 -4.37 -5.80 -6.25
C PRO A 29 -5.02 -4.47 -6.66
N VAL A 30 -6.32 -4.47 -6.95
CA VAL A 30 -7.12 -3.27 -7.28
C VAL A 30 -7.94 -2.75 -6.10
N SER A 31 -7.74 -3.27 -4.88
CA SER A 31 -8.43 -2.75 -3.70
C SER A 31 -7.94 -1.32 -3.37
N PRO A 32 -8.82 -0.42 -2.91
CA PRO A 32 -8.48 0.97 -2.58
C PRO A 32 -7.41 1.13 -1.49
N PHE A 33 -7.19 0.11 -0.67
CA PHE A 33 -6.17 0.07 0.37
C PHE A 33 -4.85 -0.58 -0.06
N THR A 34 -4.68 -0.89 -1.35
CA THR A 34 -3.50 -1.65 -1.83
C THR A 34 -2.40 -0.78 -2.39
N LEU A 35 -2.75 0.24 -3.19
CA LEU A 35 -1.78 1.13 -3.82
C LEU A 35 -1.91 2.51 -3.17
N ASP A 36 -0.77 3.11 -2.86
CA ASP A 36 -0.70 4.53 -2.57
C ASP A 36 -0.69 5.28 -3.90
N GLU A 37 -1.80 5.95 -4.21
CA GLU A 37 -1.93 6.75 -5.43
C GLU A 37 -1.40 8.18 -5.26
N ASP A 38 -1.03 8.58 -4.04
CA ASP A 38 -0.50 9.91 -3.73
C ASP A 38 0.69 9.80 -2.76
N GLU A 39 1.76 9.17 -3.26
CA GLU A 39 2.98 8.94 -2.50
C GLU A 39 3.67 10.24 -2.06
N ILE A 40 3.46 11.33 -2.81
CA ILE A 40 4.00 12.66 -2.50
C ILE A 40 3.32 13.23 -1.25
N ARG A 41 1.98 13.15 -1.18
CA ARG A 41 1.24 13.54 0.03
C ARG A 41 1.63 12.66 1.20
N THR A 42 1.71 11.34 1.02
CA THR A 42 2.11 10.41 2.08
C THR A 42 3.51 10.73 2.62
N ALA A 43 4.49 10.99 1.75
CA ALA A 43 5.84 11.36 2.17
C ALA A 43 5.84 12.67 2.99
N LYS A 44 5.00 13.64 2.62
CA LYS A 44 4.84 14.90 3.35
C LYS A 44 4.19 14.71 4.73
N GLU A 45 3.19 13.84 4.83
CA GLU A 45 2.56 13.51 6.10
C GLU A 45 3.58 12.85 7.06
N VAL A 46 4.31 11.84 6.59
CA VAL A 46 5.37 11.18 7.39
C VAL A 46 6.48 12.16 7.78
N SER A 47 6.90 13.04 6.86
CA SER A 47 7.85 14.13 7.13
C SER A 47 7.36 15.06 8.25
N THR A 48 6.07 15.41 8.24
CA THR A 48 5.47 16.27 9.26
C THR A 48 5.44 15.58 10.63
N GLU A 49 5.12 14.28 10.69
CA GLU A 49 5.08 13.54 11.96
C GLU A 49 6.46 13.24 12.53
N THR A 50 7.47 13.05 11.68
CA THR A 50 8.86 12.85 12.14
C THR A 50 9.53 14.17 12.55
N GLY A 51 9.05 15.31 12.03
CA GLY A 51 9.44 16.67 12.42
C GLY A 51 10.83 17.12 11.95
N SER A 52 11.73 16.21 11.57
CA SER A 52 13.14 16.51 11.26
C SER A 52 13.55 16.28 9.81
N CYS A 53 12.76 15.54 9.03
CA CYS A 53 13.14 15.14 7.67
C CYS A 53 12.25 15.81 6.63
N ASP A 54 12.82 16.70 5.81
CA ASP A 54 12.10 17.38 4.73
C ASP A 54 11.84 16.46 3.53
N SER A 55 10.57 16.30 3.15
CA SER A 55 10.16 15.45 2.02
C SER A 55 10.39 16.07 0.63
N GLN A 56 10.72 17.37 0.53
CA GLN A 56 10.92 18.04 -0.78
C GLN A 56 12.20 17.58 -1.49
N GLN A 57 13.17 17.05 -0.74
CA GLN A 57 14.47 16.63 -1.26
C GLN A 57 14.64 15.12 -1.14
N GLY A 58 14.14 14.35 -2.12
CA GLY A 58 14.01 12.89 -2.04
C GLY A 58 15.23 12.12 -1.50
N PHE A 59 16.44 12.39 -2.02
CA PHE A 59 17.66 11.73 -1.52
C PHE A 59 17.98 12.12 -0.06
N GLN A 60 17.90 13.41 0.27
CA GLN A 60 18.18 13.89 1.62
C GLN A 60 17.13 13.39 2.62
N PHE A 61 15.87 13.32 2.20
CA PHE A 61 14.77 12.75 2.95
C PHE A 61 15.08 11.30 3.36
N VAL A 62 15.44 10.45 2.40
CA VAL A 62 15.82 9.05 2.67
C VAL A 62 17.01 8.97 3.63
N ARG A 63 18.05 9.80 3.42
CA ARG A 63 19.22 9.84 4.32
C ARG A 63 18.89 10.32 5.73
N CYS A 64 17.96 11.24 5.86
CA CYS A 64 17.48 11.70 7.16
C CYS A 64 16.68 10.61 7.87
N MET A 65 15.71 9.99 7.17
CA MET A 65 14.89 8.90 7.70
C MET A 65 15.74 7.71 8.17
N GLN A 66 16.81 7.36 7.45
CA GLN A 66 17.76 6.31 7.83
C GLN A 66 18.51 6.57 9.14
N LYS A 67 18.62 7.83 9.59
CA LYS A 67 19.29 8.21 10.84
C LYS A 67 18.34 8.27 12.04
N LEU A 68 17.03 8.21 11.80
CA LEU A 68 16.04 8.28 12.87
C LEU A 68 16.00 6.98 13.67
N PRO A 69 15.82 7.08 15.00
CA PRO A 69 15.42 5.94 15.81
C PRO A 69 14.14 5.28 15.30
N LEU A 70 14.08 3.95 15.41
CA LEU A 70 12.93 3.17 14.97
C LEU A 70 11.63 3.59 15.67
N ASP A 71 11.69 3.97 16.94
CA ASP A 71 10.50 4.35 17.70
C ASP A 71 9.87 5.65 17.18
N ILE A 72 10.67 6.58 16.64
CA ILE A 72 10.17 7.79 15.99
C ILE A 72 9.42 7.43 14.71
N ILE A 73 9.97 6.51 13.91
CA ILE A 73 9.34 6.06 12.66
C ILE A 73 8.00 5.37 12.95
N LEU A 74 7.95 4.48 13.94
CA LEU A 74 6.72 3.78 14.32
C LEU A 74 5.64 4.73 14.86
N LYS A 75 6.03 5.73 15.66
CA LYS A 75 5.11 6.77 16.15
C LYS A 75 4.58 7.62 15.02
N ALA A 76 5.43 8.00 14.07
CA ALA A 76 5.02 8.76 12.89
C ALA A 76 4.03 7.98 12.02
N ASP A 77 4.30 6.70 11.74
CA ASP A 77 3.39 5.82 11.00
C ASP A 77 2.01 5.71 11.67
N SER A 78 1.99 5.47 12.99
CA SER A 78 0.76 5.41 13.79
C SER A 78 0.00 6.74 13.77
N ALA A 79 0.71 7.87 13.86
CA ALA A 79 0.10 9.19 13.83
C ALA A 79 -0.53 9.51 12.46
N VAL A 80 0.10 9.11 11.35
CA VAL A 80 -0.49 9.22 10.01
C VAL A 80 -1.78 8.39 9.92
N GLN A 81 -1.74 7.14 10.40
CA GLN A 81 -2.91 6.27 10.45
C GLN A 81 -4.08 6.93 11.21
N ASP A 82 -3.82 7.41 12.43
CA ASP A 82 -4.83 8.03 13.28
C ASP A 82 -5.43 9.29 12.65
N LYS A 83 -4.61 10.10 11.98
CA LYS A 83 -5.07 11.29 11.25
C LYS A 83 -6.00 10.91 10.10
N ARG A 84 -5.62 9.89 9.31
CA ARG A 84 -6.42 9.41 8.18
C ARG A 84 -7.73 8.76 8.62
N ILE A 85 -7.72 7.98 9.71
CA ILE A 85 -8.97 7.42 10.28
C ILE A 85 -9.92 8.54 10.73
N LYS A 86 -9.40 9.60 11.36
CA LYS A 86 -10.20 10.74 11.82
C LYS A 86 -10.75 11.58 10.67
N SER A 87 -9.97 11.75 9.58
CA SER A 87 -10.43 12.48 8.39
C SER A 87 -11.44 11.67 7.58
N ASP A 88 -11.15 10.39 7.37
CA ASP A 88 -11.94 9.49 6.54
C ASP A 88 -12.97 8.78 7.41
N ARG A 89 -14.06 9.49 7.73
CA ARG A 89 -15.21 8.93 8.44
C ARG A 89 -15.65 7.59 7.84
N PHE A 90 -16.25 6.73 8.66
CA PHE A 90 -16.84 5.47 8.21
C PHE A 90 -17.77 5.69 6.99
N PRO A 91 -17.73 4.84 5.95
CA PRO A 91 -16.92 3.63 5.79
C PRO A 91 -15.54 3.85 5.15
N LYS A 92 -15.20 5.09 4.73
CA LYS A 92 -13.96 5.38 3.98
C LYS A 92 -12.70 5.04 4.77
N GLY A 93 -12.69 5.31 6.07
CA GLY A 93 -11.57 4.96 6.97
C GLY A 93 -11.33 3.46 7.12
N LEU A 94 -12.27 2.59 6.73
CA LEU A 94 -12.06 1.14 6.69
C LEU A 94 -11.61 0.63 5.32
N ALA A 95 -11.88 1.40 4.27
CA ALA A 95 -11.66 1.00 2.89
C ALA A 95 -10.38 1.60 2.28
N ASN A 96 -9.85 2.68 2.85
CA ASN A 96 -8.70 3.39 2.31
C ASN A 96 -7.36 2.90 2.88
N LEU A 97 -6.28 3.22 2.17
CA LEU A 97 -4.92 3.02 2.66
C LEU A 97 -4.60 4.05 3.76
N LEU A 98 -4.38 3.58 4.98
CA LEU A 98 -4.18 4.44 6.16
C LEU A 98 -2.72 4.76 6.49
N VAL A 99 -1.80 4.02 5.90
CA VAL A 99 -0.35 4.14 6.14
C VAL A 99 0.39 4.11 4.79
N PRO A 100 1.67 4.46 4.72
CA PRO A 100 2.45 4.28 3.51
C PRO A 100 2.31 2.86 2.94
N GLY A 101 2.01 2.78 1.65
CA GLY A 101 1.76 1.53 0.95
C GLY A 101 2.63 1.38 -0.30
N PRO A 102 2.49 0.25 -1.01
CA PRO A 102 3.07 0.10 -2.34
C PRO A 102 2.66 1.26 -3.24
N ALA A 103 3.60 1.89 -3.93
CA ALA A 103 3.35 3.00 -4.86
C ALA A 103 3.83 2.64 -6.26
N LYS A 104 3.36 3.39 -7.27
CA LYS A 104 3.86 3.26 -8.63
C LYS A 104 5.31 3.77 -8.70
N GLU A 105 6.16 3.01 -9.38
CA GLU A 105 7.59 3.27 -9.51
C GLU A 105 7.95 3.70 -10.93
N GLY A 106 9.00 4.50 -11.06
CA GLY A 106 9.57 4.85 -12.35
C GLY A 106 10.41 3.70 -12.92
N LYS A 107 10.40 3.55 -14.25
CA LYS A 107 11.23 2.53 -14.92
C LYS A 107 12.73 2.76 -14.69
N GLU A 108 13.12 4.03 -14.76
CA GLU A 108 14.50 4.52 -14.70
C GLU A 108 14.53 5.68 -13.68
N ASP A 109 14.16 5.41 -12.44
CA ASP A 109 14.04 6.42 -11.39
C ASP A 109 15.36 6.72 -10.66
N GLU A 110 16.49 6.31 -11.25
CA GLU A 110 17.85 6.54 -10.74
C GLU A 110 18.12 5.95 -9.34
N ARG A 111 17.21 5.12 -8.80
CA ARG A 111 17.41 4.44 -7.52
C ARG A 111 18.31 3.20 -7.61
N PHE A 112 18.78 2.86 -8.82
CA PHE A 112 19.56 1.64 -9.13
C PHE A 112 18.89 0.34 -8.64
N LEU A 113 17.56 0.36 -8.43
CA LEU A 113 16.76 -0.78 -7.99
C LEU A 113 15.80 -1.20 -9.10
N PRO A 114 15.54 -2.51 -9.26
CA PRO A 114 14.51 -2.96 -10.19
C PRO A 114 13.14 -2.52 -9.68
N TYR A 115 12.37 -1.86 -10.53
CA TYR A 115 10.99 -1.50 -10.23
C TYR A 115 10.13 -2.75 -9.98
N PHE A 116 9.24 -2.68 -8.99
CA PHE A 116 8.27 -3.72 -8.69
C PHE A 116 6.90 -3.40 -9.32
N ILE A 117 6.37 -2.18 -9.12
CA ILE A 117 5.07 -1.74 -9.64
C ILE A 117 5.27 -0.62 -10.67
N LEU A 118 5.36 -0.97 -11.95
CA LEU A 118 5.57 0.04 -13.02
C LEU A 118 4.30 0.84 -13.37
N GLN A 119 3.14 0.22 -13.16
CA GLN A 119 1.84 0.78 -13.52
C GLN A 119 0.79 0.28 -12.54
N SER A 120 -0.34 0.99 -12.45
CA SER A 120 -1.42 0.58 -11.55
C SER A 120 -1.90 -0.82 -11.95
N PRO A 121 -2.16 -1.72 -10.98
CA PRO A 121 -2.73 -3.04 -11.28
C PRO A 121 -4.01 -2.97 -12.11
N LEU A 122 -4.83 -1.94 -11.90
CA LEU A 122 -6.05 -1.70 -12.67
C LEU A 122 -5.74 -1.44 -14.15
N GLU A 123 -4.72 -0.62 -14.43
CA GLU A 123 -4.27 -0.34 -15.80
C GLU A 123 -3.70 -1.59 -16.47
N ALA A 124 -2.87 -2.34 -15.75
CA ALA A 124 -2.31 -3.61 -16.23
C ALA A 124 -3.40 -4.62 -16.59
N MET A 125 -4.42 -4.77 -15.74
CA MET A 125 -5.55 -5.65 -16.02
C MET A 125 -6.35 -5.19 -17.25
N LYS A 126 -6.62 -3.89 -17.39
CA LYS A 126 -7.30 -3.32 -18.58
C LYS A 126 -6.53 -3.57 -19.88
N GLN A 127 -5.21 -3.61 -19.81
CA GLN A 127 -4.32 -3.89 -20.96
C GLN A 127 -4.10 -5.40 -21.21
N GLY A 128 -4.78 -6.28 -20.47
CA GLY A 128 -4.59 -7.72 -20.58
C GLY A 128 -3.26 -8.23 -20.01
N GLN A 129 -2.56 -7.42 -19.22
CA GLN A 129 -1.27 -7.75 -18.61
C GLN A 129 -1.47 -8.43 -17.24
N PHE A 130 -2.06 -9.63 -17.26
CA PHE A 130 -2.24 -10.45 -16.07
C PHE A 130 -1.60 -11.83 -16.26
N PRO A 131 -1.19 -12.50 -15.16
CA PRO A 131 -0.58 -13.82 -15.25
C PRO A 131 -1.60 -14.86 -15.74
N LYS A 132 -1.15 -15.73 -16.63
CA LYS A 132 -1.94 -16.87 -17.15
C LYS A 132 -1.73 -18.10 -16.27
N ILE A 133 -2.05 -17.98 -14.99
CA ILE A 133 -1.93 -19.05 -13.99
C ILE A 133 -3.24 -19.15 -13.19
N PRO A 134 -3.57 -20.33 -12.62
CA PRO A 134 -4.73 -20.50 -11.77
C PRO A 134 -4.78 -19.50 -10.60
N LEU A 135 -5.96 -18.93 -10.36
CA LEU A 135 -6.26 -18.04 -9.24
C LEU A 135 -7.41 -18.63 -8.43
N LEU A 136 -7.16 -18.91 -7.15
CA LEU A 136 -8.19 -19.18 -6.17
C LEU A 136 -8.34 -17.93 -5.30
N THR A 137 -9.52 -17.32 -5.32
CA THR A 137 -9.82 -16.12 -4.54
C THR A 137 -11.12 -16.30 -3.76
N GLY A 138 -11.26 -15.58 -2.65
CA GLY A 138 -12.44 -15.66 -1.81
C GLY A 138 -12.49 -14.53 -0.78
N VAL A 139 -13.70 -14.22 -0.36
CA VAL A 139 -14.01 -13.31 0.75
C VAL A 139 -14.97 -14.02 1.70
N THR A 140 -14.95 -13.63 2.96
CA THR A 140 -15.93 -14.05 3.97
C THR A 140 -17.24 -13.30 3.78
N LYS A 141 -18.33 -13.84 4.34
CA LYS A 141 -19.66 -13.21 4.27
C LYS A 141 -19.71 -11.84 4.96
N GLU A 142 -18.90 -11.64 6.00
CA GLU A 142 -18.93 -10.45 6.87
C GLU A 142 -17.53 -9.84 7.04
N GLU A 143 -16.83 -9.54 5.94
CA GLU A 143 -15.48 -8.94 5.92
C GLU A 143 -15.34 -7.69 6.81
N THR A 144 -16.33 -6.80 6.75
CA THR A 144 -16.36 -5.56 7.55
C THR A 144 -17.16 -5.70 8.84
N GLY A 145 -17.64 -6.91 9.18
CA GLY A 145 -18.48 -7.16 10.34
C GLY A 145 -17.84 -6.72 11.66
N GLY A 146 -16.50 -6.88 11.78
CA GLY A 146 -15.74 -6.40 12.92
C GLY A 146 -15.63 -4.86 13.01
N GLY A 147 -15.61 -4.16 11.87
CA GLY A 147 -15.55 -2.69 11.80
C GLY A 147 -16.91 -2.00 11.94
N CYS A 148 -18.01 -2.70 11.61
CA CYS A 148 -19.38 -2.20 11.75
C CYS A 148 -19.94 -2.36 13.18
N ARG A 149 -19.38 -3.25 14.01
CA ARG A 149 -19.74 -3.38 15.44
C ARG A 149 -19.09 -2.29 16.32
N GLY A 150 -18.91 -1.09 15.77
CA GLY A 150 -18.63 0.10 16.58
C GLY A 150 -19.71 0.29 17.64
N SER A 151 -19.34 0.88 18.77
CA SER A 151 -20.08 1.02 20.04
C SER A 151 -21.57 1.39 19.89
N PHE A 152 -22.40 0.39 19.58
CA PHE A 152 -23.87 0.52 19.61
C PHE A 152 -24.42 0.36 21.04
N LEU A 153 -23.54 0.25 22.04
CA LEU A 153 -23.83 0.08 23.47
C LEU A 153 -22.83 0.84 24.36
N GLU A 154 -22.56 2.11 24.04
CA GLU A 154 -22.16 3.13 25.04
C GLU A 154 -23.11 4.33 24.95
#